data_AF-A0A257MYJ3-F1
#
_entry.id   AF-A0A257MYJ3-F1
#
_cell.length_a   1.000
_cell.length_b   1.000
_cell.length_c   1.000
_cell.angle_alpha   90.00
_cell.angle_beta   90.00
_cell.angle_gamma   90.00
#
_symmetry.space_group_name_H-M   'P 1'
#
loop_
_entity.id
_entity.type
_entity.pdbx_description
1 polymer ?
#
loop_
_entity_poly.entity_id
_entity_poly.type
_entity_poly.pdbx_seq_one_letter_code
_entity_poly.pdbx_strand_id
1 'polypeptide(L)'
;VPLAKSNKLATIRKRSQSLQTININPVQSDEIPSSGLNKEVNGLLKEAREQINAKIVEILASYPSGKKNKMFTLRYGSPESIKQMNIKAIFTHLGLVKPQKFALIDSLDYFGDDTLSKKAGSSR
;
A
#
# COMPACT_ATOMS: atom_id res chain seq x y z
N VAL A 1 15.75 43.77 37.40
CA VAL A 1 14.62 42.80 37.26
C VAL A 1 15.04 41.74 36.24
N PRO A 2 15.26 40.47 36.62
CA PRO A 2 15.68 39.45 35.67
C PRO A 2 14.48 38.88 34.90
N LEU A 3 14.57 38.85 33.56
CA LEU A 3 13.58 38.29 32.66
C LEU A 3 13.41 36.78 32.90
N ALA A 4 12.26 36.40 33.46
CA ALA A 4 11.84 35.01 33.58
C ALA A 4 11.60 34.42 32.18
N LYS A 5 12.45 33.46 31.79
CA LYS A 5 12.38 32.77 30.49
C LYS A 5 11.12 31.91 30.45
N SER A 6 10.20 32.24 29.54
CA SER A 6 8.90 31.58 29.38
C SER A 6 9.03 30.12 28.94
N ASN A 7 8.90 29.20 29.91
CA ASN A 7 8.91 27.74 29.70
C ASN A 7 7.75 27.22 28.82
N LYS A 8 6.70 28.02 28.62
CA LYS A 8 5.51 27.62 27.84
C LYS A 8 5.79 27.47 26.33
N LEU A 9 6.76 28.22 25.79
CA LEU A 9 7.12 28.14 24.37
C LEU A 9 7.98 26.91 24.04
N ALA A 10 8.81 26.46 24.99
CA ALA A 10 9.69 25.30 24.80
C ALA A 10 8.91 23.98 24.69
N THR A 11 7.81 23.83 25.44
CA THR A 11 6.94 22.65 25.37
C THR A 11 6.16 22.54 24.06
N ILE A 12 5.77 23.66 23.45
CA ILE A 12 5.08 23.66 22.15
C ILE A 12 6.02 23.21 21.02
N ARG A 13 7.28 23.67 21.01
CA ARG A 13 8.27 23.20 20.02
C ARG A 13 8.50 21.69 20.11
N LYS A 14 8.67 21.14 21.32
CA LYS A 14 8.89 19.69 21.50
C LYS A 14 7.71 18.85 21.01
N ARG A 15 6.47 19.32 21.17
CA ARG A 15 5.27 18.62 20.69
C ARG A 15 5.15 18.64 19.16
N SER A 16 5.63 19.69 18.50
CA SER A 16 5.62 19.77 17.02
C SER A 16 6.64 18.85 16.35
N GLN A 17 7.74 18.52 17.04
CA GLN A 17 8.80 17.64 16.52
C GLN A 17 8.46 16.15 16.65
N SER A 18 7.65 15.75 17.63
CA SER A 18 7.29 14.33 17.82
C SER A 18 6.26 13.80 16.82
N LEU A 19 5.67 14.67 15.99
CA LEU A 19 4.73 14.27 14.93
C LEU A 19 5.42 14.02 13.58
N GLN A 20 6.74 14.17 13.50
CA GLN A 20 7.52 14.03 12.26
C GLN A 20 8.13 12.64 12.05
N THR A 21 7.82 11.65 12.90
CA THR A 21 8.12 10.25 12.59
C THR A 21 7.09 9.71 11.60
N ILE A 22 7.09 10.27 10.39
CA ILE A 22 6.57 9.57 9.23
C ILE A 22 7.58 8.46 8.98
N ASN A 23 7.35 7.34 9.64
CA ASN A 23 8.00 6.08 9.34
C ASN A 23 7.57 5.71 7.93
N ILE A 24 8.35 6.16 6.96
CA ILE A 24 8.38 5.56 5.64
C ILE A 24 9.04 4.21 5.88
N ASN A 25 8.25 3.24 6.37
CA ASN A 25 8.68 1.86 6.34
C ASN A 25 8.97 1.58 4.87
N PRO A 26 10.20 1.20 4.49
CA PRO A 26 10.35 0.49 3.23
C PRO A 26 9.40 -0.69 3.36
N VAL A 27 8.39 -0.74 2.48
CA VAL A 27 7.48 -1.86 2.37
C VAL A 27 8.40 -3.07 2.19
N GLN A 28 8.61 -3.79 3.29
CA GLN A 28 9.35 -5.02 3.28
C GLN A 28 8.62 -5.86 2.24
N SER A 29 9.35 -6.25 1.21
CA SER A 29 8.93 -7.31 0.31
C SER A 29 8.83 -8.55 1.19
N ASP A 30 7.72 -8.68 1.91
CA ASP A 30 7.35 -9.91 2.57
C ASP A 30 7.36 -10.94 1.46
N GLU A 31 8.34 -11.83 1.52
CA GLU A 31 8.37 -13.06 0.74
C GLU A 31 7.15 -13.85 1.18
N ILE A 32 5.98 -13.50 0.64
CA ILE A 32 4.76 -14.24 0.85
C ILE A 32 5.02 -15.60 0.21
N PRO A 33 5.14 -16.68 0.99
CA PRO A 33 5.39 -17.99 0.44
C PRO A 33 4.08 -18.42 -0.21
N SER A 34 4.00 -18.26 -1.53
CA SER A 34 2.93 -18.82 -2.34
C SER A 34 3.12 -20.33 -2.39
N SER A 35 2.75 -21.01 -1.30
CA SER A 35 2.84 -22.46 -1.16
C SER A 35 1.85 -23.11 -2.12
N GLY A 36 2.28 -23.35 -3.36
CA GLY A 36 1.53 -24.12 -4.36
C GLY A 36 1.40 -23.47 -5.74
N LEU A 37 1.86 -22.23 -5.97
CA LEU A 37 1.78 -21.60 -7.28
C LEU A 37 2.97 -21.98 -8.18
N ASN A 38 2.70 -22.15 -9.48
CA ASN A 38 3.73 -22.41 -10.49
C ASN A 38 4.81 -21.33 -10.47
N LYS A 39 6.08 -21.70 -10.70
CA LYS A 39 7.23 -20.76 -10.70
C LYS A 39 7.01 -19.57 -11.65
N GLU A 40 6.38 -19.81 -12.79
CA GLU A 40 6.03 -18.75 -13.75
C GLU A 40 5.00 -17.76 -13.19
N VAL A 41 3.97 -18.26 -12.50
CA VAL A 41 2.92 -17.45 -11.87
C VAL A 41 3.53 -16.60 -10.75
N ASN A 42 4.44 -17.17 -9.96
CA ASN A 42 5.16 -16.43 -8.92
C ASN A 42 6.03 -15.30 -9.46
N GLY A 43 6.75 -15.54 -10.56
CA GLY A 43 7.54 -14.50 -11.22
C GLY A 43 6.67 -13.34 -11.70
N LEU A 44 5.57 -13.66 -12.39
CA LEU A 44 4.61 -12.66 -12.88
C LEU A 44 3.93 -11.89 -11.74
N LEU A 45 3.59 -12.59 -10.66
CA LEU A 45 2.94 -11.98 -9.51
C LEU A 45 3.91 -11.03 -8.79
N LYS A 46 5.19 -11.40 -8.67
CA LYS A 46 6.22 -10.51 -8.13
C LYS A 46 6.39 -9.25 -8.99
N GLU A 47 6.48 -9.41 -10.31
CA GLU A 47 6.56 -8.28 -11.23
C GLU A 47 5.33 -7.35 -11.11
N ALA A 48 4.14 -7.92 -11.04
CA ALA A 48 2.91 -7.17 -10.83
C ALA A 48 2.90 -6.41 -9.50
N ARG A 49 3.37 -7.03 -8.41
CA ARG A 49 3.52 -6.37 -7.10
C ARG A 49 4.48 -5.19 -7.17
N GLU A 50 5.62 -5.35 -7.83
CA GLU A 50 6.61 -4.28 -7.99
C GLU A 50 6.01 -3.09 -8.76
N GLN A 51 5.27 -3.35 -9.84
CA GLN A 51 4.57 -2.31 -10.61
C GLN A 51 3.50 -1.58 -9.78
N ILE A 52 2.69 -2.34 -9.03
CA ILE A 52 1.67 -1.79 -8.14
C ILE A 52 2.33 -0.88 -7.09
N ASN A 53 3.36 -1.38 -6.40
CA ASN A 53 4.06 -0.62 -5.36
C ASN A 53 4.74 0.62 -5.92
N ALA A 54 5.38 0.53 -7.09
CA ALA A 54 5.98 1.68 -7.77
C ALA A 54 4.95 2.76 -8.06
N LYS A 55 3.76 2.41 -8.58
CA LYS A 55 2.70 3.40 -8.80
C LYS A 55 2.11 3.95 -7.52
N ILE A 56 1.93 3.15 -6.49
CA ILE A 56 1.47 3.66 -5.19
C ILE A 56 2.46 4.70 -4.67
N VAL A 57 3.77 4.43 -4.72
CA VAL A 57 4.81 5.37 -4.31
C VAL A 57 4.79 6.65 -5.15
N GLU A 58 4.63 6.53 -6.47
CA GLU A 58 4.52 7.68 -7.38
C GLU A 58 3.29 8.55 -7.06
N ILE A 59 2.13 7.93 -6.88
CA ILE A 59 0.89 8.61 -6.49
C ILE A 59 1.08 9.30 -5.14
N LEU A 60 1.65 8.61 -4.14
CA LEU A 60 1.91 9.18 -2.83
C LEU A 60 2.95 10.32 -2.88
N ALA A 61 3.92 10.25 -3.78
CA ALA A 61 4.92 11.30 -4.00
C ALA A 61 4.28 12.57 -4.59
N SER A 62 3.23 12.42 -5.41
CA SER A 62 2.47 13.57 -5.95
C SER A 62 1.71 14.36 -4.87
N TYR A 63 1.43 13.75 -3.71
CA TYR A 63 0.69 14.39 -2.64
C TYR A 63 1.60 15.09 -1.62
N PRO A 64 1.15 16.20 -1.01
CA PRO A 64 1.91 16.91 0.01
C PRO A 64 2.20 16.04 1.22
N SER A 65 3.43 16.17 1.73
CA SER A 65 3.90 15.48 2.94
C SER A 65 2.97 15.82 4.12
N GLY A 66 2.37 14.78 4.71
CA GLY A 66 1.38 14.91 5.80
C GLY A 66 -0.08 14.64 5.40
N LYS A 67 -0.42 14.67 4.10
CA LYS A 67 -1.76 14.27 3.62
C LYS A 67 -1.77 13.09 2.66
N LYS A 68 -0.60 12.53 2.33
CA LYS A 68 -0.43 11.40 1.40
C LYS A 68 -1.43 10.27 1.65
N ASN A 69 -1.43 9.71 2.87
CA ASN A 69 -2.31 8.58 3.20
C ASN A 69 -3.79 8.96 3.11
N LYS A 70 -4.18 10.16 3.57
CA LYS A 70 -5.57 10.64 3.52
C LYS A 70 -6.07 10.87 2.09
N MET A 71 -5.25 11.48 1.24
CA MET A 71 -5.60 11.72 -0.16
C MET A 71 -5.66 10.42 -0.95
N PHE A 72 -4.72 9.50 -0.68
CA PHE A 72 -4.73 8.18 -1.27
C PHE A 72 -5.97 7.38 -0.86
N THR A 73 -6.29 7.35 0.45
CA THR A 73 -7.51 6.67 0.95
C THR A 73 -8.79 7.24 0.38
N LEU A 74 -8.86 8.56 0.18
CA LEU A 74 -10.04 9.21 -0.39
C LEU A 74 -10.31 8.77 -1.84
N ARG A 75 -9.26 8.57 -2.65
CA ARG A 75 -9.40 8.30 -4.09
C ARG A 75 -9.35 6.81 -4.44
N TYR A 76 -8.53 6.05 -3.73
CA TYR A 76 -8.24 4.64 -4.05
C TYR A 76 -8.66 3.67 -2.94
N GLY A 77 -9.09 4.15 -1.78
CA GLY A 77 -9.38 3.32 -0.61
C GLY A 77 -8.15 3.01 0.24
N SER A 78 -8.33 2.20 1.28
CA SER A 78 -7.22 1.83 2.17
C SER A 78 -6.21 0.95 1.44
N PRO A 79 -4.90 1.07 1.74
CA PRO A 79 -3.89 0.21 1.12
C PRO A 79 -4.18 -1.28 1.35
N GLU A 80 -4.81 -1.63 2.48
CA GLU A 80 -5.26 -3.00 2.73
C GLU A 80 -6.42 -3.42 1.81
N SER A 81 -7.41 -2.55 1.60
CA SER A 81 -8.51 -2.86 0.68
C SER A 81 -8.02 -3.10 -0.74
N ILE A 82 -6.98 -2.37 -1.18
CA ILE A 82 -6.37 -2.59 -2.50
C ILE A 82 -5.70 -3.95 -2.56
N LYS A 83 -4.97 -4.36 -1.51
CA LYS A 83 -4.29 -5.67 -1.48
C LYS A 83 -5.25 -6.86 -1.46
N GLN A 84 -6.48 -6.66 -0.97
CA GLN A 84 -7.53 -7.70 -0.95
C GLN A 84 -8.26 -7.84 -2.29
N MET A 85 -8.10 -6.87 -3.21
CA MET A 85 -8.69 -6.95 -4.54
C MET A 85 -7.87 -7.87 -5.44
N ASN A 86 -8.54 -8.40 -6.47
CA ASN A 86 -7.87 -9.11 -7.55
C ASN A 86 -6.86 -8.19 -8.24
N ILE A 87 -5.75 -8.74 -8.71
CA ILE A 87 -4.73 -8.00 -9.47
C ILE A 87 -5.35 -7.28 -10.67
N LYS A 88 -6.35 -7.88 -11.34
CA LYS A 88 -7.16 -7.22 -12.38
C LYS A 88 -7.80 -5.91 -11.94
N ALA A 89 -8.49 -5.96 -10.81
CA ALA A 89 -9.17 -4.82 -10.24
C ALA A 89 -8.18 -3.74 -9.79
N ILE A 90 -7.05 -4.14 -9.18
CA ILE A 90 -5.98 -3.23 -8.77
C ILE A 90 -5.41 -2.49 -9.98
N PHE A 91 -5.07 -3.19 -11.06
CA PHE A 91 -4.52 -2.58 -12.27
C PHE A 91 -5.51 -1.58 -12.89
N THR A 92 -6.80 -1.91 -12.93
CA THR A 92 -7.83 -0.97 -13.40
C THR A 92 -8.00 0.23 -12.47
N HIS A 93 -7.95 0.03 -11.15
CA HIS A 93 -8.09 1.10 -10.17
C HIS A 93 -6.92 2.08 -10.19
N LEU A 94 -5.71 1.57 -10.38
CA LEU A 94 -4.47 2.37 -10.46
C LEU A 94 -4.18 2.88 -11.87
N GLY A 95 -4.96 2.49 -12.88
CA GLY A 95 -4.74 2.88 -14.28
C GLY A 95 -3.44 2.31 -14.87
N LEU A 96 -3.04 1.12 -14.43
CA LEU A 96 -1.82 0.44 -14.88
C LEU A 96 -2.04 -0.30 -16.21
N VAL A 97 -0.99 -0.36 -17.04
CA VAL A 97 -0.98 -1.17 -18.26
C VAL A 97 -0.85 -2.64 -17.89
N LYS A 98 -1.70 -3.49 -18.48
CA LYS A 98 -1.68 -4.94 -18.23
C LYS A 98 -0.46 -5.59 -18.90
N PRO A 99 0.35 -6.38 -18.18
CA PRO A 99 1.46 -7.14 -18.77
C PRO A 99 0.97 -8.26 -19.70
N GLN A 100 1.88 -8.80 -20.53
CA GLN A 100 1.55 -9.79 -21.57
C GLN A 100 0.90 -11.08 -21.04
N LYS A 101 1.34 -11.58 -19.88
CA LYS A 101 0.82 -12.82 -19.26
C LYS A 101 -0.17 -12.57 -18.13
N PHE A 102 -0.87 -11.44 -18.16
CA PHE A 102 -1.78 -11.03 -17.09
C PHE A 102 -2.92 -12.02 -16.82
N ALA A 103 -3.39 -12.74 -17.83
CA ALA A 103 -4.47 -13.71 -17.70
C ALA A 103 -4.17 -14.87 -16.72
N LEU A 104 -2.90 -15.10 -16.37
CA LEU A 104 -2.51 -16.13 -15.41
C LEU A 104 -2.63 -15.68 -13.95
N ILE A 105 -2.67 -14.38 -13.71
CA ILE A 105 -2.67 -13.77 -12.38
C ILE A 105 -3.90 -12.89 -12.14
N ASP A 106 -4.82 -12.79 -13.10
CA ASP A 106 -5.90 -11.80 -13.06
C ASP A 106 -6.97 -12.10 -11.99
N SER A 107 -7.17 -13.37 -11.64
CA SER A 107 -8.05 -13.85 -10.58
C SER A 107 -7.41 -13.85 -9.19
N LEU A 108 -6.08 -13.79 -9.12
CA LEU A 108 -5.33 -13.81 -7.87
C LEU A 108 -5.40 -12.46 -7.15
N ASP A 109 -5.32 -12.48 -5.82
CA ASP A 109 -5.10 -11.28 -5.02
C ASP A 109 -3.61 -10.89 -4.95
N TYR A 110 -3.32 -9.79 -4.24
CA TYR A 110 -1.94 -9.36 -4.02
C TYR A 110 -1.10 -10.45 -3.33
N PHE A 111 -1.69 -11.34 -2.53
CA PHE A 111 -0.98 -12.39 -1.80
C PHE A 111 -0.76 -13.67 -2.63
N GLY A 112 -1.52 -13.84 -3.71
CA GLY A 112 -1.53 -15.05 -4.53
C GLY A 112 -2.62 -16.04 -4.14
N ASP A 113 -3.59 -15.62 -3.33
CA ASP A 113 -4.79 -16.40 -3.06
C ASP A 113 -5.82 -16.18 -4.18
N ASP A 114 -6.57 -17.23 -4.50
CA ASP A 114 -7.73 -17.10 -5.39
C ASP A 114 -8.87 -16.40 -4.63
N THR A 115 -9.17 -15.18 -5.05
CA THR A 115 -10.24 -14.35 -4.50
C THR A 115 -11.64 -14.97 -4.64
N LEU A 116 -11.81 -15.93 -5.55
CA LEU A 116 -13.06 -16.68 -5.71
C LEU A 116 -13.31 -17.65 -4.55
N SER A 117 -12.25 -18.13 -3.88
CA SER A 117 -12.37 -19.06 -2.75
C SER A 117 -12.86 -18.38 -1.47
N LYS A 118 -12.47 -17.12 -1.23
CA LYS A 118 -12.85 -16.37 0.00
C LYS A 118 -14.33 -16.01 0.07
N LYS A 119 -15.05 -15.99 -1.06
CA LYS A 119 -16.49 -15.64 -1.12
C LYS A 119 -17.42 -16.80 -0.74
N ALA A 120 -16.93 -18.03 -0.67
CA ALA A 120 -17.74 -19.23 -0.35
C ALA A 120 -17.90 -19.49 1.16
N GLY A 121 -17.23 -18.74 2.03
CA GLY A 121 -17.14 -19.05 3.47
C GLY A 121 -17.98 -18.19 4.44
N SER A 122 -18.78 -17.22 3.98
CA SER A 122 -19.60 -16.39 4.87
C SER A 122 -21.09 -16.64 4.63
N SER A 123 -21.55 -17.79 5.12
CA SER A 123 -22.97 -18.05 5.36
C SER A 123 -23.09 -18.98 6.56
N ARG A 124 -23.11 -18.39 7.76
CA ARG A 124 -24.13 -18.57 8.80
C ARG A 124 -23.69 -17.91 10.10
#